data_AF-A0AA37W8Y2-F1
#
_entry.id   AF-A0AA37W8Y2-F1
#
_cell.length_a   1.000
_cell.length_b   1.000
_cell.length_c   1.000
_cell.angle_alpha   90.00
_cell.angle_beta   90.00
_cell.angle_gamma   90.00
#
_symmetry.space_group_name_H-M   'P 1'
#
loop_
_entity.id
_entity.type
_entity.pdbx_description
1 polymer ?
#
loop_
_entity_poly.entity_id
_entity_poly.type
_entity_poly.pdbx_seq_one_letter_code
_entity_poly.pdbx_strand_id
1 'polypeptide(L)' 'MKTLLLVSMAVMALGLTACGKKGAPHAPGPSQDVTYPGTYPPE' A
#
# COMPACT_ATOMS: atom_id res chain seq x y z
N MET A 1 21.32 33.77 6.69
CA MET A 1 21.96 32.43 6.80
C MET A 1 21.21 31.51 7.76
N LYS A 2 20.92 31.94 9.00
CA LYS A 2 20.23 31.11 10.00
C LYS A 2 18.81 30.67 9.61
N THR A 3 18.06 31.53 8.92
CA THR A 3 16.73 31.22 8.37
C THR A 3 16.78 30.18 7.25
N LEU A 4 17.75 30.29 6.33
CA LEU A 4 17.96 29.29 5.26
C LEU A 4 18.31 27.90 5.82
N LEU A 5 19.09 27.85 6.91
CA LEU A 5 19.45 26.60 7.58
C LEU A 5 18.23 25.95 8.25
N LEU A 6 17.35 26.73 8.87
CA LEU A 6 16.11 26.20 9.45
C LEU A 6 15.14 25.68 8.38
N VAL A 7 15.05 26.37 7.24
CA VAL A 7 14.22 25.95 6.11
C VAL A 7 14.75 24.66 5.49
N SER A 8 16.06 24.52 5.29
CA SER A 8 16.63 23.28 4.73
C SER A 8 16.43 22.07 5.66
N MET A 9 16.55 22.28 6.98
CA MET A 9 16.33 21.23 7.97
C MET A 9 14.87 20.75 7.99
N ALA A 10 13.91 21.68 7.86
CA ALA A 10 12.49 21.35 7.82
C ALA A 10 12.11 20.53 6.58
N VAL A 11 12.67 20.86 5.41
CA VAL A 11 12.40 20.13 4.16
C VAL A 11 12.93 18.69 4.22
N MET A 12 14.11 18.49 4.80
CA MET A 12 14.67 17.14 5.03
C MET A 12 13.79 16.30 5.96
N ALA A 13 13.25 16.88 7.03
CA ALA A 13 12.41 16.17 8.00
C ALA A 13 11.08 15.69 7.39
N LEU A 14 10.50 16.46 6.45
CA LEU A 14 9.24 16.09 5.80
C LEU A 14 9.39 14.87 4.88
N GLY A 15 10.53 14.73 4.18
CA GLY A 15 10.80 13.59 3.30
C GLY A 15 10.88 12.23 4.02
N LEU A 16 11.25 12.22 5.31
CA LEU A 16 11.33 11.02 6.12
C LEU A 16 9.95 10.46 6.51
N THR A 17 8.89 11.26 6.42
CA THR A 17 7.52 10.83 6.70
C THR A 17 6.84 10.16 5.51
N ALA A 18 7.42 10.26 4.31
CA ALA A 18 6.90 9.66 3.09
C ALA A 18 7.16 8.15 2.97
N CYS A 19 7.89 7.54 3.91
CA CYS A 19 8.06 6.09 4.00
C CYS A 19 6.86 5.38 4.67
N GLY A 20 5.67 5.94 4.51
CA GLY A 20 4.41 5.34 4.97
C GLY A 20 4.25 3.94 4.37
N LYS A 21 4.27 2.94 5.25
CA LYS A 21 4.09 1.51 5.01
C LYS A 21 2.99 1.31 3.96
N LYS A 22 3.33 0.70 2.81
CA LYS A 22 2.34 0.11 1.90
C LYS A 22 1.43 -0.73 2.81
N GLY A 23 0.14 -0.40 2.87
CA GLY A 23 -0.83 -1.04 3.76
C GLY A 23 -0.69 -2.57 3.70
N ALA A 24 -1.15 -3.27 4.74
CA ALA A 24 -0.98 -4.73 4.83
C ALA A 24 -1.25 -5.37 3.46
N PRO A 25 -0.30 -6.16 2.92
CA PRO A 25 -0.36 -6.61 1.54
C PRO A 25 -1.71 -7.29 1.30
N HIS A 26 -2.43 -6.80 0.28
CA HIS A 26 -3.70 -7.39 -0.08
C HIS A 26 -3.42 -8.73 -0.79
N ALA A 27 -4.09 -9.79 -0.35
CA ALA A 27 -3.98 -11.08 -1.01
C ALA A 27 -4.49 -10.94 -2.46
N PRO A 28 -3.74 -11.35 -3.47
CA PRO A 28 -4.25 -11.35 -4.83
C PRO A 28 -5.28 -12.48 -5.00
N GLY A 29 -6.48 -12.13 -5.41
CA GLY A 29 -7.57 -13.08 -5.67
C GLY A 29 -8.93 -12.52 -5.26
N PRO A 30 -10.04 -13.14 -5.69
CA PRO A 30 -11.34 -12.89 -5.06
C PRO A 30 -11.24 -13.25 -3.56
N SER A 31 -11.96 -12.55 -2.68
CA SER A 31 -11.90 -12.80 -1.23
C SER A 31 -12.39 -14.19 -0.80
N GLN A 32 -12.85 -14.99 -1.75
CA GLN A 32 -13.43 -16.32 -1.57
C GLN A 32 -12.92 -17.19 -2.72
N ASP A 33 -12.34 -18.35 -2.42
CA ASP A 33 -11.98 -19.37 -3.41
C ASP A 33 -13.26 -20.02 -3.95
N VAL A 34 -13.86 -19.42 -4.97
CA VAL A 34 -15.03 -20.02 -5.64
C VAL A 34 -14.54 -20.88 -6.82
N THR A 35 -14.15 -22.12 -6.52
CA THR A 35 -14.02 -23.16 -7.55
C THR A 35 -15.40 -23.76 -7.77
N TYR A 36 -16.08 -23.36 -8.86
CA TYR A 36 -17.25 -24.10 -9.30
C TYR A 36 -16.78 -25.47 -9.82
N PRO A 37 -17.42 -26.58 -9.42
CA PRO A 37 -17.14 -27.86 -10.04
C PRO A 37 -17.37 -27.72 -11.55
N GLY A 38 -16.39 -28.13 -12.35
CA GLY A 38 -16.39 -28.01 -13.81
C GLY A 38 -17.41 -28.92 -14.51
N THR A 39 -18.55 -29.15 -13.88
CA THR A 39 -19.64 -30.00 -14.37
C THR A 39 -20.93 -29.45 -13.79
N TYR A 40 -21.83 -29.00 -14.66
CA TYR A 40 -23.22 -28.78 -14.28
C TYR A 40 -23.86 -30.13 -13.89
N PRO A 41 -24.74 -30.19 -12.88
CA PRO A 41 -25.51 -31.40 -12.60
C PRO A 41 -26.28 -31.84 -13.86
N PRO A 42 -26.39 -33.15 -14.12
CA PRO A 42 -27.12 -33.67 -15.28
C PRO A 42 -28.62 -33.34 -15.15
N GLU A 43 -29.27 -33.17 -16.31
CA GLU A 43 -30.65 -32.67 -16.57
C GLU A 43 -31.62 -32.49 -15.38
#